data_AF-A0A0D5ZK81-F1
#
_entry.id   AF-A0A0D5ZK81-F1
#
_cell.length_a   1.000
_cell.length_b   1.000
_cell.length_c   1.000
_cell.angle_alpha   90.00
_cell.angle_beta   90.00
_cell.angle_gamma   90.00
#
_symmetry.space_group_name_H-M   'P 1'
#
loop_
_entity.id
_entity.type
_entity.pdbx_description
1 polymer ?
#
loop_
_entity_poly.entity_id
_entity_poly.type
_entity_poly.pdbx_seq_one_letter_code
_entity_poly.pdbx_strand_id
1 'polypeptide(L)'
;MKRKKKVVWALFDTPKRDVYQVMKDKFDVYSINEYKCGKECLKECKNHILINQFTNWEKALSVLPKPDIIWASPPSNAWSQADTDMRFVNNIFNKGTKTLFEFNNFKHYKSGDISKFKKRDPMKKMSSFIDCLTKAQMTIEIINKYKTSKYIIENPETSLFWELLKMMDFGNKSHKTKTYYSSYSPNFSSKPTIYLSSIKLELQGKKEKASLMWNDLEEKSRLLIPQKLIQDISNQLEA
;
A
#
# COMPACT_ATOMS: atom_id res chain seq x y z
N MET A 1 22.52 25.15 14.26
CA MET A 1 22.51 23.97 13.35
C MET A 1 21.14 23.82 12.74
N LYS A 2 20.98 23.83 11.40
CA LYS A 2 19.70 23.49 10.75
C LYS A 2 19.36 22.04 11.13
N ARG A 3 18.18 21.80 11.71
CA ARG A 3 17.70 20.44 12.01
C ARG A 3 17.67 19.66 10.70
N LYS A 4 18.39 18.53 10.64
CA LYS A 4 18.41 17.66 9.44
C LYS A 4 16.96 17.21 9.19
N LYS A 5 16.50 17.29 7.94
CA LYS A 5 15.15 16.81 7.55
C LYS A 5 15.00 15.35 8.00
N LYS A 6 13.82 14.99 8.53
CA LYS A 6 13.48 13.60 8.84
C LYS A 6 13.53 12.77 7.57
N VAL A 7 14.02 11.53 7.67
CA VAL A 7 14.14 10.57 6.56
C VAL A 7 12.86 9.76 6.44
N VAL A 8 12.28 9.74 5.25
CA VAL A 8 11.05 8.98 4.94
C VAL A 8 11.38 7.92 3.90
N TRP A 9 11.05 6.67 4.19
CA TRP A 9 11.04 5.59 3.20
C TRP A 9 9.60 5.34 2.74
N ALA A 10 9.32 5.66 1.48
CA ALA A 10 8.04 5.42 0.84
C ALA A 10 8.07 4.09 0.08
N LEU A 11 7.67 3.00 0.76
CA LEU A 11 7.69 1.64 0.24
C LEU A 11 6.52 1.37 -0.69
N PHE A 12 6.83 0.76 -1.83
CA PHE A 12 5.90 0.51 -2.94
C PHE A 12 5.24 1.78 -3.48
N ASP A 13 5.83 2.93 -3.17
CA ASP A 13 5.51 4.20 -3.79
C ASP A 13 6.21 4.27 -5.14
N THR A 14 5.71 5.06 -6.08
CA THR A 14 6.43 5.33 -7.33
C THR A 14 6.78 6.80 -7.38
N PRO A 15 7.84 7.20 -8.09
CA PRO A 15 8.17 8.61 -8.28
C PRO A 15 7.03 9.49 -8.82
N LYS A 16 6.07 8.90 -9.54
CA LYS A 16 4.85 9.55 -10.05
C LYS A 16 3.65 9.44 -9.11
N ARG A 17 3.79 8.78 -7.96
CA ARG A 17 2.75 8.63 -6.92
C ARG A 17 2.93 9.68 -5.83
N ASP A 18 1.90 9.78 -5.01
CA ASP A 18 1.58 10.98 -4.26
C ASP A 18 2.48 11.19 -3.03
N VAL A 19 3.03 10.14 -2.42
CA VAL A 19 3.78 10.27 -1.15
C VAL A 19 5.09 11.01 -1.34
N TYR A 20 5.95 10.56 -2.27
CA TYR A 20 7.19 11.27 -2.60
C TYR A 20 6.92 12.72 -2.99
N GLN A 21 5.98 12.95 -3.92
CA GLN A 21 5.73 14.28 -4.46
C GLN A 21 5.22 15.27 -3.41
N VAL A 22 4.39 14.81 -2.47
CA VAL A 22 3.82 15.65 -1.40
C VAL A 22 4.82 15.89 -0.26
N MET A 23 5.68 14.93 0.05
CA MET A 23 6.54 14.99 1.25
C MET A 23 7.96 15.52 0.97
N LYS A 24 8.46 15.49 -0.26
CA LYS A 24 9.86 15.84 -0.61
C LYS A 24 10.32 17.24 -0.19
N ASP A 25 9.41 18.20 -0.07
CA ASP A 25 9.76 19.56 0.32
C ASP A 25 10.03 19.68 1.83
N LYS A 26 9.37 18.84 2.64
CA LYS A 26 9.50 18.81 4.11
C LYS A 26 10.49 17.76 4.61
N PHE A 27 10.59 16.63 3.92
CA PHE A 27 11.36 15.45 4.34
C PHE A 27 12.48 15.10 3.35
N ASP A 28 13.43 14.27 3.79
CA ASP A 28 14.32 13.55 2.86
C ASP A 28 13.66 12.21 2.50
N VAL A 29 12.94 12.20 1.37
CA VAL A 29 12.08 11.07 0.97
C VAL A 29 12.81 10.18 -0.04
N TYR A 30 12.75 8.87 0.20
CA TYR A 30 13.22 7.83 -0.70
C TYR A 30 12.01 7.05 -1.21
N SER A 31 11.75 7.10 -2.53
CA SER A 31 10.70 6.32 -3.18
C SER A 31 11.26 4.94 -3.52
N ILE A 32 10.69 3.88 -2.97
CA ILE A 32 11.27 2.53 -2.99
C ILE A 32 10.27 1.57 -3.64
N ASN A 33 10.59 1.00 -4.80
CA ASN A 33 9.72 0.02 -5.47
C ASN A 33 10.48 -0.92 -6.43
N GLU A 34 9.75 -1.84 -7.07
CA GLU A 34 10.28 -2.85 -8.01
C GLU A 34 10.31 -2.42 -9.49
N TYR A 35 9.77 -1.24 -9.80
CA TYR A 35 9.67 -0.74 -11.16
C TYR A 35 10.88 0.09 -11.52
N LYS A 36 11.52 -0.27 -12.65
CA LYS A 36 12.53 0.59 -13.25
C LYS A 36 11.88 1.90 -13.69
N CYS A 37 12.29 2.97 -13.03
CA CYS A 37 11.94 4.34 -13.38
C CYS A 37 12.76 4.76 -14.62
N GLY A 38 12.07 5.23 -15.67
CA GLY A 38 12.73 5.76 -16.86
C GLY A 38 13.51 7.06 -16.58
N LYS A 39 14.37 7.48 -17.51
CA LYS A 39 15.24 8.67 -17.35
C LYS A 39 14.48 9.94 -16.93
N GLU A 40 13.29 10.16 -17.46
CA GLU A 40 12.45 11.33 -17.12
C GLU A 40 11.97 11.29 -15.66
N CYS A 41 11.52 10.12 -15.21
CA CYS A 41 11.08 9.88 -13.85
C CYS A 41 12.23 10.09 -12.83
N LEU A 42 13.48 9.78 -13.21
CA LEU A 42 14.67 10.04 -12.37
C LEU A 42 15.05 11.53 -12.30
N LYS A 43 14.66 12.35 -13.30
CA LYS A 43 14.83 13.81 -13.21
C LYS A 43 13.93 14.40 -12.12
N GLU A 44 12.74 13.82 -11.96
CA GLU A 44 11.71 14.26 -11.00
C GLU A 44 11.88 13.65 -9.61
N CYS A 45 12.51 12.47 -9.50
CA CYS A 45 12.79 11.79 -8.24
C CYS A 45 14.23 11.25 -8.22
N LYS A 46 15.13 12.04 -7.65
CA LYS A 46 16.56 11.66 -7.52
C LYS A 46 16.79 10.52 -6.51
N ASN A 47 15.87 10.35 -5.57
CA ASN A 47 15.94 9.36 -4.49
C ASN A 47 15.06 8.13 -4.78
N HIS A 48 15.00 7.70 -6.04
CA HIS A 48 14.29 6.47 -6.43
C HIS A 48 15.19 5.25 -6.22
N ILE A 49 14.72 4.28 -5.44
CA ILE A 49 15.46 3.07 -5.08
C ILE A 49 14.73 1.87 -5.66
N LEU A 50 15.44 1.15 -6.54
CA LEU A 50 14.94 -0.08 -7.14
C LEU A 50 15.24 -1.27 -6.22
N ILE A 51 14.20 -1.97 -5.81
CA ILE A 51 14.30 -3.19 -5.01
C ILE A 51 13.63 -4.37 -5.71
N ASN A 52 14.00 -5.57 -5.30
CA ASN A 52 13.45 -6.84 -5.67
C ASN A 52 13.31 -7.63 -4.37
N GLN A 53 12.07 -7.98 -4.09
CA GLN A 53 11.61 -8.66 -2.89
C GLN A 53 12.30 -10.01 -2.65
N PHE A 54 12.85 -10.64 -3.69
CA PHE A 54 13.50 -11.95 -3.59
C PHE A 54 15.02 -11.90 -3.49
N THR A 55 15.67 -10.77 -3.83
CA THR A 55 17.13 -10.82 -4.11
C THR A 55 17.96 -9.67 -3.56
N ASN A 56 17.48 -8.43 -3.54
CA ASN A 56 18.37 -7.29 -3.31
C ASN A 56 17.88 -6.23 -2.31
N TRP A 57 16.66 -6.35 -1.76
CA TRP A 57 16.08 -5.29 -0.95
C TRP A 57 16.97 -4.92 0.25
N GLU A 58 17.56 -5.91 0.94
CA GLU A 58 18.44 -5.64 2.08
C GLU A 58 19.66 -4.81 1.72
N LYS A 59 20.36 -5.21 0.65
CA LYS A 59 21.56 -4.51 0.16
C LYS A 59 21.22 -3.12 -0.37
N ALA A 60 20.07 -2.98 -1.04
CA ALA A 60 19.61 -1.71 -1.57
C ALA A 60 19.25 -0.72 -0.45
N LEU A 61 18.69 -1.19 0.66
CA LEU A 61 18.30 -0.34 1.79
C LEU A 61 19.42 -0.11 2.81
N SER A 62 20.44 -0.97 2.87
CA SER A 62 21.55 -0.83 3.83
C SER A 62 22.43 0.39 3.60
N VAL A 63 22.46 0.91 2.36
CA VAL A 63 23.25 2.10 1.99
C VAL A 63 22.49 3.41 2.20
N LEU A 64 21.20 3.34 2.55
CA LEU A 64 20.37 4.53 2.76
C LEU A 64 20.47 5.00 4.22
N PRO A 65 20.25 6.30 4.48
CA PRO A 65 20.04 6.78 5.83
C PRO A 65 18.90 6.01 6.50
N LYS A 66 19.09 5.66 7.79
CA LYS A 66 18.06 5.01 8.59
C LYS A 66 16.76 5.84 8.57
N PRO A 67 15.59 5.25 8.32
CA PRO A 67 14.35 6.01 8.22
C PRO A 67 13.83 6.41 9.61
N ASP A 68 13.39 7.66 9.71
CA ASP A 68 12.58 8.13 10.83
C ASP A 68 11.11 7.72 10.66
N ILE A 69 10.65 7.65 9.41
CA ILE A 69 9.28 7.32 9.03
C ILE A 69 9.30 6.28 7.90
N ILE A 70 8.48 5.24 8.02
CA ILE A 70 8.16 4.34 6.92
C ILE A 70 6.70 4.54 6.51
N TRP A 71 6.47 4.84 5.23
CA TRP A 71 5.14 4.82 4.63
C TRP A 71 5.07 3.68 3.63
N ALA A 72 4.19 2.72 3.83
CA ALA A 72 4.02 1.59 2.93
C ALA A 72 2.62 1.58 2.29
N SER A 73 2.58 1.50 0.97
CA SER A 73 1.36 1.28 0.19
C SER A 73 1.47 -0.02 -0.63
N PRO A 74 1.54 -1.20 0.04
CA PRO A 74 1.67 -2.47 -0.64
C PRO A 74 0.45 -2.74 -1.54
N PRO A 75 0.63 -3.42 -2.69
CA PRO A 75 -0.45 -3.65 -3.63
C PRO A 75 -1.58 -4.48 -3.00
N SER A 76 -2.82 -4.10 -3.33
CA SER A 76 -4.05 -4.69 -2.78
C SER A 76 -4.84 -5.54 -3.77
N ASN A 77 -4.39 -5.62 -5.03
CA ASN A 77 -5.08 -6.28 -6.15
C ASN A 77 -5.30 -7.79 -5.97
N ALA A 78 -4.44 -8.48 -5.21
CA ALA A 78 -4.66 -9.89 -4.86
C ALA A 78 -5.66 -10.09 -3.71
N TRP A 79 -5.86 -9.05 -2.89
CA TRP A 79 -6.53 -9.13 -1.60
C TRP A 79 -7.88 -8.42 -1.56
N SER A 80 -8.15 -7.53 -2.51
CA SER A 80 -9.35 -6.70 -2.58
C SER A 80 -10.35 -7.20 -3.63
N GLN A 81 -11.64 -7.27 -3.27
CA GLN A 81 -12.74 -7.56 -4.22
C GLN A 81 -13.02 -6.37 -5.16
N ALA A 82 -12.35 -5.24 -4.94
CA ALA A 82 -12.55 -3.96 -5.63
C ALA A 82 -12.61 -4.03 -7.16
N ASP A 83 -11.84 -4.93 -7.78
CA ASP A 83 -11.72 -5.00 -9.24
C ASP A 83 -12.46 -6.20 -9.83
N THR A 84 -12.52 -7.34 -9.13
CA THR A 84 -13.18 -8.57 -9.61
C THR A 84 -13.54 -9.50 -8.45
N ASP A 85 -14.66 -10.21 -8.56
CA ASP A 85 -14.99 -11.35 -7.67
C ASP A 85 -14.04 -12.55 -7.86
N MET A 86 -13.19 -12.52 -8.88
CA MET A 86 -12.25 -13.58 -9.25
C MET A 86 -10.88 -13.41 -8.57
N ARG A 87 -10.86 -13.36 -7.24
CA ARG A 87 -9.60 -13.37 -6.45
C ARG A 87 -9.03 -14.78 -6.38
N PHE A 88 -7.70 -14.91 -6.30
CA PHE A 88 -7.06 -16.20 -6.08
C PHE A 88 -7.25 -16.72 -4.66
N VAL A 89 -7.13 -15.82 -3.68
CA VAL A 89 -7.45 -16.11 -2.28
C VAL A 89 -8.87 -15.65 -2.00
N ASN A 90 -9.73 -16.59 -1.63
CA ASN A 90 -11.10 -16.30 -1.23
C ASN A 90 -11.14 -15.76 0.20
N ASN A 91 -10.41 -16.42 1.12
CA ASN A 91 -10.41 -16.07 2.53
C ASN A 91 -9.12 -16.52 3.24
N ILE A 92 -8.84 -15.91 4.40
CA ILE A 92 -7.75 -16.27 5.31
C ILE A 92 -8.35 -16.40 6.71
N PHE A 93 -8.24 -17.60 7.31
CA PHE A 93 -8.75 -17.88 8.64
C PHE A 93 -7.60 -18.10 9.61
N ASN A 94 -7.46 -17.21 10.60
CA ASN A 94 -6.50 -17.33 11.68
C ASN A 94 -7.16 -18.02 12.90
N LYS A 95 -6.63 -19.17 13.34
CA LYS A 95 -7.13 -19.93 14.50
C LYS A 95 -5.98 -20.46 15.36
N GLY A 96 -5.74 -19.80 16.49
CA GLY A 96 -4.62 -20.13 17.38
C GLY A 96 -3.30 -19.99 16.64
N THR A 97 -2.48 -21.05 16.63
CA THR A 97 -1.18 -21.10 15.94
C THR A 97 -1.27 -21.57 14.48
N LYS A 98 -2.47 -21.68 13.92
CA LYS A 98 -2.70 -22.17 12.55
C LYS A 98 -3.45 -21.14 11.73
N THR A 99 -3.08 -21.03 10.45
CA THR A 99 -3.77 -20.21 9.46
C THR A 99 -4.17 -21.06 8.26
N LEU A 100 -5.43 -20.95 7.84
CA LEU A 100 -5.95 -21.60 6.64
C LEU A 100 -6.14 -20.57 5.54
N PHE A 101 -5.59 -20.84 4.37
CA PHE A 101 -5.87 -20.10 3.15
C PHE A 101 -6.91 -20.87 2.33
N GLU A 102 -8.00 -20.20 1.99
CA GLU A 102 -8.98 -20.73 1.04
C GLU A 102 -8.68 -20.16 -0.34
N PHE A 103 -8.35 -21.05 -1.29
CA PHE A 103 -8.00 -20.66 -2.66
C PHE A 103 -9.10 -21.03 -3.65
N ASN A 104 -9.36 -20.13 -4.59
CA ASN A 104 -10.12 -20.46 -5.78
C ASN A 104 -9.24 -21.27 -6.74
N ASN A 105 -9.66 -22.50 -7.05
CA ASN A 105 -8.99 -23.32 -8.05
C ASN A 105 -9.25 -22.82 -9.48
N PHE A 106 -8.53 -23.36 -10.47
CA PHE A 106 -8.65 -22.89 -11.85
C PHE A 106 -10.00 -23.22 -12.50
N LYS A 107 -10.81 -24.14 -11.95
CA LYS A 107 -12.17 -24.40 -12.42
C LYS A 107 -13.12 -23.25 -12.08
N HIS A 108 -12.97 -22.62 -10.92
CA HIS A 108 -13.72 -21.41 -10.54
C HIS A 108 -13.58 -20.31 -11.60
N TYR A 109 -12.38 -20.15 -12.16
CA TYR A 109 -12.12 -19.19 -13.22
C TYR A 109 -12.78 -19.55 -14.56
N LYS A 110 -13.17 -20.81 -14.77
CA LYS A 110 -13.86 -21.25 -15.99
C LYS A 110 -15.39 -21.16 -15.87
N SER A 111 -15.95 -21.15 -14.65
CA SER A 111 -17.39 -21.40 -14.42
C SER A 111 -18.27 -20.18 -14.14
N GLY A 112 -17.73 -18.98 -13.87
CA GLY A 112 -18.59 -17.81 -13.58
C GLY A 112 -19.25 -17.19 -14.83
N ASP A 113 -20.18 -16.27 -14.65
CA ASP A 113 -20.58 -15.32 -15.70
C ASP A 113 -19.51 -14.23 -15.86
N ILE A 114 -19.32 -13.73 -17.09
CA ILE A 114 -18.38 -12.64 -17.37
C ILE A 114 -19.16 -11.44 -17.91
N SER A 115 -18.97 -10.27 -17.32
CA SER A 115 -19.14 -9.04 -18.08
C SER A 115 -18.18 -9.08 -19.27
N LYS A 116 -18.64 -8.75 -20.48
CA LYS A 116 -17.90 -8.83 -21.77
C LYS A 116 -16.51 -8.16 -21.78
N PHE A 117 -16.16 -7.39 -20.76
CA PHE A 117 -14.96 -6.55 -20.66
C PHE A 117 -13.84 -7.09 -19.75
N LYS A 118 -13.95 -8.29 -19.16
CA LYS A 118 -12.93 -8.80 -18.21
C LYS A 118 -12.28 -10.10 -18.71
N LYS A 119 -10.94 -10.12 -18.83
CA LYS A 119 -10.16 -11.33 -19.13
C LYS A 119 -9.93 -12.16 -17.88
N ARG A 120 -10.17 -13.47 -18.01
CA ARG A 120 -9.87 -14.48 -16.98
C ARG A 120 -8.44 -14.95 -17.15
N ASP A 121 -7.61 -14.66 -16.17
CA ASP A 121 -6.21 -15.11 -16.15
C ASP A 121 -5.85 -15.63 -14.75
N PRO A 122 -6.11 -16.92 -14.46
CA PRO A 122 -5.82 -17.49 -13.14
C PRO A 122 -4.31 -17.47 -12.82
N MET A 123 -3.44 -17.55 -13.83
CA MET A 123 -1.99 -17.47 -13.63
C MET A 123 -1.60 -16.07 -13.17
N LYS A 124 -2.10 -15.02 -13.83
CA LYS A 124 -1.88 -13.64 -13.38
C LYS A 124 -2.42 -13.39 -11.97
N LYS A 125 -3.55 -14.00 -11.60
CA LYS A 125 -4.10 -13.89 -10.24
C LYS A 125 -3.25 -14.61 -9.19
N MET A 126 -2.71 -15.78 -9.51
CA MET A 126 -1.75 -16.47 -8.66
C MET A 126 -0.44 -15.69 -8.52
N SER A 127 0.11 -15.15 -9.60
CA SER A 127 1.29 -14.28 -9.57
C SER A 127 1.05 -13.04 -8.71
N SER A 128 -0.12 -12.40 -8.84
CA SER A 128 -0.51 -11.27 -8.00
C SER A 128 -0.57 -11.64 -6.52
N PHE A 129 -1.06 -12.83 -6.17
CA PHE A 129 -1.06 -13.31 -4.78
C PHE A 129 0.35 -13.45 -4.21
N ILE A 130 1.25 -14.12 -4.94
CA ILE A 130 2.66 -14.28 -4.53
C ILE A 130 3.31 -12.90 -4.36
N ASP A 131 3.05 -11.98 -5.28
CA ASP A 131 3.56 -10.63 -5.25
C ASP A 131 3.10 -9.86 -4.00
N CYS A 132 1.80 -9.84 -3.71
CA CYS A 132 1.31 -9.13 -2.54
C CYS A 132 1.73 -9.80 -1.22
N LEU A 133 1.85 -11.14 -1.18
CA LEU A 133 2.35 -11.87 -0.01
C LEU A 133 3.80 -11.48 0.33
N THR A 134 4.66 -11.48 -0.68
CA THR A 134 6.08 -11.15 -0.53
C THR A 134 6.30 -9.69 -0.15
N LYS A 135 5.50 -8.77 -0.70
CA LYS A 135 5.55 -7.36 -0.30
C LYS A 135 5.04 -7.12 1.12
N ALA A 136 4.04 -7.87 1.57
CA ALA A 136 3.60 -7.81 2.97
C ALA A 136 4.72 -8.26 3.92
N GLN A 137 5.33 -9.42 3.64
CA GLN A 137 6.48 -9.92 4.39
C GLN A 137 7.62 -8.88 4.43
N MET A 138 8.03 -8.37 3.27
CA MET A 138 9.11 -7.39 3.17
C MET A 138 8.79 -6.08 3.93
N THR A 139 7.53 -5.61 3.92
CA THR A 139 7.11 -4.45 4.72
C THR A 139 7.39 -4.68 6.21
N ILE A 140 7.00 -5.84 6.73
CA ILE A 140 7.16 -6.22 8.14
C ILE A 140 8.64 -6.37 8.49
N GLU A 141 9.40 -7.07 7.65
CA GLU A 141 10.84 -7.25 7.84
C GLU A 141 11.59 -5.92 7.86
N ILE A 142 11.27 -5.00 6.95
CA ILE A 142 11.89 -3.66 6.93
C ILE A 142 11.56 -2.90 8.22
N ILE A 143 10.29 -2.83 8.63
CA ILE A 143 9.89 -2.11 9.85
C ILE A 143 10.61 -2.68 11.07
N ASN A 144 10.66 -4.01 11.20
CA ASN A 144 11.29 -4.69 12.33
C ASN A 144 12.81 -4.53 12.32
N LYS A 145 13.48 -4.73 11.17
CA LYS A 145 14.94 -4.65 11.02
C LYS A 145 15.47 -3.27 11.36
N TYR A 146 14.80 -2.23 10.87
CA TYR A 146 15.24 -0.84 11.09
C TYR A 146 14.66 -0.24 12.38
N LYS A 147 13.76 -0.95 13.09
CA LYS A 147 13.14 -0.51 14.35
C LYS A 147 12.58 0.91 14.25
N THR A 148 11.89 1.20 13.14
CA THR A 148 11.35 2.54 12.89
C THR A 148 10.17 2.81 13.81
N SER A 149 10.26 3.89 14.60
CA SER A 149 9.23 4.23 15.60
C SER A 149 7.95 4.77 14.98
N LYS A 150 8.03 5.40 13.81
CA LYS A 150 6.87 5.91 13.06
C LYS A 150 6.68 5.14 11.77
N TYR A 151 5.58 4.40 11.65
CA TYR A 151 5.20 3.76 10.38
C TYR A 151 3.71 3.88 10.11
N ILE A 152 3.39 3.79 8.82
CA ILE A 152 2.05 3.75 8.27
C ILE A 152 2.01 2.67 7.18
N ILE A 153 0.97 1.85 7.20
CA ILE A 153 0.63 0.90 6.15
C ILE A 153 -0.80 1.19 5.69
N GLU A 154 -0.95 1.46 4.40
CA GLU A 154 -2.21 1.79 3.76
C GLU A 154 -2.75 0.59 2.95
N ASN A 155 -4.04 0.30 3.10
CA ASN A 155 -4.74 -0.67 2.25
C ASN A 155 -6.26 -0.44 2.30
N PRO A 156 -7.04 -0.92 1.32
CA PRO A 156 -8.49 -0.94 1.40
C PRO A 156 -9.01 -1.66 2.66
N GLU A 157 -10.12 -1.20 3.24
CA GLU A 157 -10.70 -1.78 4.45
C GLU A 157 -11.01 -3.27 4.30
N THR A 158 -11.58 -3.67 3.16
CA THR A 158 -12.03 -5.04 2.89
C THR A 158 -10.92 -5.96 2.38
N SER A 159 -9.66 -5.53 2.47
CA SER A 159 -8.51 -6.27 1.98
C SER A 159 -8.16 -7.43 2.91
N LEU A 160 -7.92 -8.62 2.35
CA LEU A 160 -7.37 -9.76 3.10
C LEU A 160 -5.94 -9.52 3.61
N PHE A 161 -5.29 -8.43 3.17
CA PHE A 161 -4.01 -7.98 3.70
C PHE A 161 -4.03 -7.84 5.24
N TRP A 162 -5.16 -7.43 5.82
CA TRP A 162 -5.27 -7.30 7.28
C TRP A 162 -5.22 -8.64 8.02
N GLU A 163 -5.77 -9.70 7.43
CA GLU A 163 -5.68 -11.05 7.99
C GLU A 163 -4.27 -11.63 7.81
N LEU A 164 -3.58 -11.24 6.74
CA LEU A 164 -2.19 -11.60 6.52
C LEU A 164 -1.25 -10.97 7.56
N LEU A 165 -1.46 -9.70 7.91
CA LEU A 165 -0.68 -9.07 8.97
C LEU A 165 -0.89 -9.77 10.32
N LYS A 166 -2.12 -10.17 10.64
CA LYS A 166 -2.42 -10.96 11.85
C LYS A 166 -1.71 -12.32 11.84
N MET A 167 -1.70 -13.01 10.70
CA MET A 167 -0.95 -14.28 10.54
C MET A 167 0.53 -14.08 10.84
N MET A 168 1.12 -12.97 10.42
CA MET A 168 2.53 -12.63 10.65
C MET A 168 2.79 -12.00 12.03
N ASP A 169 1.81 -12.06 12.94
CA ASP A 169 1.84 -11.45 14.28
C ASP A 169 2.25 -9.96 14.26
N PHE A 170 1.83 -9.25 13.22
CA PHE A 170 2.14 -7.84 13.04
C PHE A 170 0.89 -6.98 13.23
N GLY A 171 1.07 -5.83 13.87
CA GLY A 171 0.03 -4.81 13.99
C GLY A 171 -0.72 -4.79 15.32
N ASN A 172 -0.43 -5.71 16.25
CA ASN A 172 -1.15 -5.82 17.53
C ASN A 172 -1.03 -4.58 18.43
N LYS A 173 0.09 -3.84 18.30
CA LYS A 173 0.34 -2.58 19.02
C LYS A 173 0.07 -1.33 18.18
N SER A 174 -0.45 -1.51 16.97
CA SER A 174 -0.71 -0.43 16.03
C SER A 174 -2.14 0.08 16.16
N HIS A 175 -2.36 1.29 15.69
CA HIS A 175 -3.67 1.89 15.55
C HIS A 175 -4.21 1.66 14.14
N LYS A 176 -5.47 1.22 14.05
CA LYS A 176 -6.20 1.17 12.79
C LYS A 176 -7.10 2.40 12.70
N THR A 177 -6.80 3.28 11.73
CA THR A 177 -7.65 4.44 11.45
C THR A 177 -8.31 4.26 10.09
N LYS A 178 -9.64 4.34 10.05
CA LYS A 178 -10.42 4.28 8.82
C LYS A 178 -10.68 5.69 8.28
N THR A 179 -10.59 5.85 6.96
CA THR A 179 -10.99 7.07 6.25
C THR A 179 -11.53 6.73 4.86
N TYR A 180 -11.97 7.75 4.13
CA TYR A 180 -12.36 7.69 2.73
C TYR A 180 -11.53 8.72 1.97
N TYR A 181 -11.02 8.38 0.80
CA TYR A 181 -10.32 9.37 -0.02
C TYR A 181 -11.25 10.52 -0.42
N SER A 182 -12.53 10.23 -0.62
CA SER A 182 -13.55 11.25 -0.89
C SER A 182 -13.73 12.26 0.25
N SER A 183 -13.37 11.94 1.50
CA SER A 183 -13.37 12.91 2.61
C SER A 183 -12.43 14.10 2.32
N TYR A 184 -11.33 13.85 1.60
CA TYR A 184 -10.28 14.85 1.35
C TYR A 184 -10.37 15.47 -0.05
N SER A 185 -11.01 14.79 -1.00
CA SER A 185 -11.23 15.31 -2.35
C SER A 185 -12.42 14.60 -3.02
N PRO A 186 -13.47 15.33 -3.46
CA PRO A 186 -14.65 14.72 -4.08
C PRO A 186 -14.38 14.06 -5.44
N ASN A 187 -13.19 14.26 -6.02
CA ASN A 187 -12.76 13.62 -7.27
C ASN A 187 -12.17 12.23 -7.05
N PHE A 188 -12.06 11.78 -5.79
CA PHE A 188 -11.55 10.46 -5.44
C PHE A 188 -12.67 9.52 -5.03
N SER A 189 -12.35 8.23 -5.13
CA SER A 189 -13.22 7.14 -4.71
C SER A 189 -13.67 7.26 -3.25
N SER A 190 -14.95 7.00 -2.99
CA SER A 190 -15.47 6.82 -1.63
C SER A 190 -15.20 5.42 -1.07
N LYS A 191 -14.16 4.72 -1.56
CA LYS A 191 -13.77 3.42 -1.02
C LYS A 191 -13.18 3.58 0.38
N PRO A 192 -13.63 2.77 1.36
CA PRO A 192 -13.07 2.79 2.69
C PRO A 192 -11.63 2.26 2.66
N THR A 193 -10.75 3.00 3.31
CA THR A 193 -9.32 2.69 3.41
C THR A 193 -8.91 2.70 4.87
N ILE A 194 -8.08 1.73 5.26
CA ILE A 194 -7.50 1.64 6.61
C ILE A 194 -6.03 2.01 6.54
N TYR A 195 -5.62 2.84 7.50
CA TYR A 195 -4.23 3.14 7.80
C TYR A 195 -3.87 2.44 9.12
N LEU A 196 -3.03 1.41 9.03
CA LEU A 196 -2.41 0.78 10.20
C LEU A 196 -1.13 1.54 10.53
N SER A 197 -1.05 2.15 11.70
CA SER A 197 0.05 3.06 12.03
C SER A 197 0.52 2.91 13.47
N SER A 198 1.77 3.31 13.75
CA SER A 198 2.31 3.26 15.10
C SER A 198 1.83 4.40 16.01
N ILE A 199 1.12 5.38 15.47
CA ILE A 199 0.46 6.47 16.21
C ILE A 199 -1.03 6.46 15.90
N LYS A 200 -1.86 6.99 16.81
CA LYS A 200 -3.28 7.17 16.53
C LYS A 200 -3.45 8.36 15.57
N LEU A 201 -3.87 8.09 14.35
CA LEU A 201 -4.19 9.14 13.37
C LEU A 201 -5.60 9.68 13.58
N GLU A 202 -5.74 10.99 13.46
CA GLU A 202 -7.01 11.70 13.48
C GLU A 202 -7.37 12.10 12.05
N LEU A 203 -8.08 11.22 11.34
CA LEU A 203 -8.43 11.41 9.92
C LEU A 203 -9.90 11.75 9.74
N GLN A 204 -10.20 12.47 8.65
CA GLN A 204 -11.56 12.79 8.28
C GLN A 204 -12.35 11.52 7.93
N GLY A 205 -13.42 11.25 8.68
CA GLY A 205 -14.22 10.03 8.52
C GLY A 205 -15.51 10.21 7.71
N LYS A 206 -15.88 11.44 7.34
CA LYS A 206 -17.15 11.71 6.67
C LYS A 206 -17.04 11.37 5.18
N LYS A 207 -17.73 10.29 4.79
CA LYS A 207 -17.85 9.88 3.39
C LYS A 207 -18.61 10.95 2.60
N GLU A 208 -17.89 11.73 1.82
CA GLU A 208 -18.49 12.63 0.83
C GLU A 208 -18.86 11.87 -0.44
N LYS A 209 -19.92 12.33 -1.13
CA LYS A 209 -20.36 11.76 -2.40
C LYS A 209 -19.27 12.02 -3.46
N ALA A 210 -18.63 10.96 -3.94
CA ALA A 210 -17.69 11.07 -5.04
C ALA A 210 -18.41 11.60 -6.29
N SER A 211 -17.80 12.59 -6.95
CA SER A 211 -18.29 13.16 -8.20
C SER A 211 -18.08 12.21 -9.40
N LEU A 212 -17.14 11.27 -9.28
CA LEU A 212 -16.79 10.28 -10.29
C LEU A 212 -17.09 8.87 -9.77
N MET A 213 -17.71 8.02 -10.59
CA MET A 213 -17.83 6.61 -10.23
C MET A 213 -16.47 5.94 -10.35
N TRP A 214 -16.24 4.88 -9.55
CA TRP A 214 -15.00 4.09 -9.61
C TRP A 214 -14.65 3.66 -11.04
N ASN A 215 -15.67 3.32 -11.85
CA ASN A 215 -15.50 2.86 -13.21
C ASN A 215 -15.09 3.96 -14.20
N ASP A 216 -15.34 5.22 -13.87
CA ASP A 216 -15.07 6.38 -14.74
C ASP A 216 -13.64 6.90 -14.60
N LEU A 217 -12.95 6.52 -13.52
CA LEU A 217 -11.55 6.84 -13.30
C LEU A 217 -10.67 5.94 -14.17
N GLU A 218 -9.67 6.51 -14.86
CA GLU A 218 -8.59 5.74 -15.45
C GLU A 218 -7.92 4.85 -14.38
N GLU A 219 -7.51 3.64 -14.78
CA GLU A 219 -6.97 2.61 -13.88
C GLU A 219 -5.80 3.12 -13.02
N LYS A 220 -4.99 4.04 -13.55
CA LYS A 220 -3.86 4.67 -12.84
C LYS A 220 -4.31 5.65 -11.77
N SER A 221 -5.40 6.38 -12.00
CA SER A 221 -5.96 7.39 -11.08
C SER A 221 -6.61 6.74 -9.84
N ARG A 222 -7.01 5.46 -9.95
CA ARG A 222 -7.61 4.68 -8.86
C ARG A 222 -6.64 4.28 -7.75
N LEU A 223 -5.34 4.34 -8.03
CA LEU A 223 -4.27 4.00 -7.09
C LEU A 223 -3.69 5.24 -6.38
N LEU A 224 -4.18 6.44 -6.70
CA LEU A 224 -3.70 7.68 -6.12
C LEU A 224 -4.34 7.94 -4.76
N ILE A 225 -3.55 8.48 -3.84
CA ILE A 225 -3.99 8.95 -2.53
C ILE A 225 -4.18 10.47 -2.63
N PRO A 226 -5.30 11.04 -2.12
CA PRO A 226 -5.48 12.47 -2.12
C PRO A 226 -4.29 13.19 -1.47
N GLN A 227 -3.71 14.18 -2.17
CA GLN A 227 -2.56 14.92 -1.65
C GLN A 227 -2.84 15.55 -0.28
N LYS A 228 -4.05 16.09 -0.07
CA LYS A 228 -4.50 16.64 1.22
C LYS A 228 -4.48 15.62 2.35
N LEU A 229 -4.80 14.35 2.06
CA LEU A 229 -4.73 13.26 3.04
C LEU A 229 -3.28 12.93 3.40
N ILE A 230 -2.38 12.90 2.42
CA ILE A 230 -0.94 12.70 2.69
C ILE A 230 -0.38 13.86 3.51
N GLN A 231 -0.75 15.11 3.21
CA GLN A 231 -0.35 16.29 3.96
C GLN A 231 -0.84 16.23 5.42
N ASP A 232 -2.10 15.85 5.63
CA ASP A 232 -2.68 15.69 6.96
C ASP A 232 -1.91 14.65 7.80
N ILE A 233 -1.75 13.44 7.25
CA ILE A 233 -0.98 12.37 7.91
C ILE A 233 0.48 12.81 8.14
N SER A 234 1.11 13.44 7.15
CA SER A 234 2.47 13.99 7.24
C SER A 234 2.63 14.94 8.42
N ASN A 235 1.68 15.84 8.65
CA ASN A 235 1.74 16.80 9.75
C ASN A 235 1.63 16.08 11.11
N GLN A 236 0.80 15.05 11.20
CA GLN A 236 0.63 14.24 12.41
C GLN A 236 1.88 13.39 12.73
N LEU A 237 2.64 12.97 11.71
CA LEU A 237 3.93 12.29 11.90
C LEU A 237 5.06 13.23 12.33
N GLU A 238 4.93 14.54 12.13
CA GLU A 238 5.92 15.52 12.58
C GLU A 238 5.83 15.79 14.08
N ALA A 239 4.61 15.93 14.59
CA ALA A 239 4.26 16.12 15.99
C ALA A 239 4.88 15.05 16.90
#